data_AF-A0A8T5QBD7-F1
#
_entry.id   AF-A0A8T5QBD7-F1
#
_cell.length_a   1.000
_cell.length_b   1.000
_cell.length_c   1.000
_cell.angle_alpha   90.00
_cell.angle_beta   90.00
_cell.angle_gamma   90.00
#
_symmetry.space_group_name_H-M   'P 1'
#
loop_
_entity.id
_entity.type
_entity.pdbx_description
1 polymer ?
#
loop_
_entity_poly.entity_id
_entity_poly.type
_entity_poly.pdbx_seq_one_letter_code
_entity_poly.pdbx_strand_id
1 'polypeptide(L)'
;MATATIIGLILIVILIVLVIKFVKNIMKSIIIIISILVILSLLGSSFVYLDINDFKEKFPVLPSLYLLEKDDKIVAGIFGAKIYSYIPEEQLNSYQQNFEENKLEEIKSNHYKLFIININAFDSVTDIQIEQDGSLSKEEVDDLLDSSTPIEDFMAINNIPEQDKEILMNDFKIDDEAEFKALLFYRLFDEATEDGTFFVLKEYKKDNVIVYPKSTIFRLVKELPLSLLNKLIGNLNAGE
;
A
#
# COMPACT_ATOMS: atom_id res chain seq x y z
N MET A 1 -51.55 12.96 59.83
CA MET A 1 -50.75 13.72 58.85
C MET A 1 -49.25 13.55 59.06
N ALA A 2 -48.71 13.74 60.28
CA ALA A 2 -47.28 13.59 60.56
C ALA A 2 -46.68 12.20 60.25
N THR A 3 -47.44 11.12 60.46
CA THR A 3 -46.98 9.74 60.19
C THR A 3 -46.79 9.45 58.70
N ALA A 4 -47.71 9.91 57.85
CA ALA A 4 -47.63 9.74 56.40
C ALA A 4 -46.43 10.50 55.79
N THR A 5 -46.15 11.71 56.29
CA THR A 5 -44.98 12.48 55.88
C THR A 5 -43.66 11.80 56.29
N ILE A 6 -43.61 11.19 57.47
CA ILE A 6 -42.42 10.45 57.93
C ILE A 6 -42.20 9.20 57.07
N ILE A 7 -43.24 8.42 56.78
CA ILE A 7 -43.16 7.23 55.92
C ILE A 7 -42.72 7.61 54.50
N GLY A 8 -43.30 8.68 53.95
CA GLY A 8 -42.91 9.18 52.63
C GLY A 8 -41.43 9.57 52.56
N LEU A 9 -40.91 10.22 53.61
CA LEU A 9 -39.51 10.63 53.69
C LEU A 9 -38.56 9.41 53.80
N ILE A 10 -38.95 8.40 54.58
CA ILE A 10 -38.21 7.12 54.66
C ILE A 10 -38.15 6.43 53.29
N LEU A 11 -39.27 6.36 52.57
CA LEU A 11 -39.31 5.75 51.23
C LEU A 11 -38.42 6.49 50.24
N ILE A 12 -38.41 7.83 50.27
CA ILE A 12 -37.51 8.65 49.43
C ILE A 12 -36.04 8.35 49.74
N VAL A 13 -35.67 8.28 51.03
CA VAL A 13 -34.29 7.95 51.43
C VAL A 13 -33.90 6.55 50.96
N ILE A 14 -34.78 5.56 51.11
CA ILE A 14 -34.56 4.20 50.61
C ILE A 14 -34.36 4.21 49.09
N LEU A 15 -35.20 4.94 48.35
CA LEU A 15 -35.09 5.06 46.90
C LEU A 15 -33.76 5.69 46.48
N ILE A 16 -33.35 6.77 47.13
CA ILE A 16 -32.06 7.44 46.88
C ILE A 16 -30.90 6.48 47.13
N VAL A 17 -30.90 5.75 48.24
CA VAL A 17 -29.86 4.77 48.57
C VAL A 17 -29.79 3.65 47.52
N LEU A 18 -30.95 3.17 47.04
CA LEU A 18 -31.02 2.16 45.98
C LEU A 18 -30.46 2.69 44.65
N VAL A 19 -30.82 3.92 44.25
CA VAL A 19 -30.29 4.56 43.04
C VAL A 19 -28.78 4.73 43.13
N ILE A 20 -28.25 5.23 44.26
CA ILE A 20 -26.81 5.40 44.46
C ILE A 20 -26.09 4.05 44.36
N LYS A 21 -26.63 3.00 44.99
CA LYS A 21 -26.05 1.66 44.96
C LYS A 21 -26.05 1.08 43.54
N PHE A 22 -27.13 1.29 42.78
CA PHE A 22 -27.26 0.86 41.39
C PHE A 22 -26.26 1.59 40.48
N VAL A 23 -26.20 2.92 40.56
CA VAL A 23 -25.23 3.75 39.81
C VAL A 23 -23.80 3.34 40.14
N LYS A 24 -23.47 3.09 41.41
CA LYS A 24 -22.14 2.64 41.82
C LYS A 24 -21.75 1.30 41.18
N ASN A 25 -22.69 0.37 41.08
CA ASN A 25 -22.42 -0.93 40.44
C ASN A 25 -22.23 -0.78 38.92
N ILE A 26 -23.05 0.05 38.26
CA ILE A 26 -22.89 0.35 36.83
C ILE A 26 -21.53 1.00 36.57
N MET A 27 -21.14 2.00 37.37
CA MET A 27 -19.85 2.67 37.24
C MET A 27 -18.67 1.71 37.37
N LYS A 28 -18.73 0.76 38.32
CA LYS A 28 -17.71 -0.29 38.45
C LYS A 28 -17.61 -1.15 37.18
N SER A 29 -18.75 -1.57 36.61
CA SER A 29 -18.78 -2.35 35.38
C SER A 29 -18.21 -1.57 34.20
N ILE A 30 -18.57 -0.29 34.05
CA ILE A 30 -18.02 0.58 33.00
C ILE A 30 -16.50 0.71 33.14
N ILE A 31 -15.99 0.93 34.36
CA ILE A 31 -14.54 1.01 34.61
C ILE A 31 -13.84 -0.29 34.20
N ILE A 32 -14.40 -1.45 34.56
CA ILE A 32 -13.81 -2.76 34.17
C ILE A 32 -13.78 -2.90 32.65
N ILE A 33 -14.87 -2.58 31.95
CA ILE A 33 -14.94 -2.66 30.48
C ILE A 33 -13.91 -1.72 29.84
N ILE A 34 -13.83 -0.47 30.30
CA ILE A 34 -12.84 0.50 29.82
C ILE A 34 -11.42 -0.01 30.08
N SER A 35 -11.13 -0.53 31.27
CA SER A 35 -9.81 -1.10 31.57
C SER A 35 -9.46 -2.26 30.64
N ILE A 36 -10.41 -3.15 30.35
CA ILE A 36 -10.21 -4.24 29.39
C ILE A 36 -9.94 -3.68 27.99
N LEU A 37 -10.73 -2.70 27.53
CA LEU A 37 -10.52 -2.06 26.23
C LEU A 37 -9.16 -1.37 26.13
N VAL A 38 -8.71 -0.70 27.19
CA VAL A 38 -7.39 -0.07 27.26
C VAL A 38 -6.29 -1.12 27.18
N ILE A 39 -6.40 -2.22 27.95
CA ILE A 39 -5.42 -3.32 27.89
C ILE A 39 -5.36 -3.93 26.49
N LEU A 40 -6.51 -4.22 25.88
CA LEU A 40 -6.57 -4.75 24.51
C LEU A 40 -5.99 -3.77 23.49
N SER A 41 -6.25 -2.47 23.66
CA SER A 41 -5.70 -1.43 22.78
C SER A 41 -4.19 -1.31 22.90
N LEU A 42 -3.64 -1.42 24.12
CA LEU A 42 -2.19 -1.43 24.35
C LEU A 42 -1.52 -2.64 23.71
N LEU A 43 -2.10 -3.83 23.88
CA LEU A 43 -1.60 -5.06 23.25
C LEU A 43 -1.63 -4.95 21.72
N GLY A 44 -2.77 -4.53 21.15
CA GLY A 44 -2.92 -4.35 19.70
C GLY A 44 -1.95 -3.32 19.13
N SER A 45 -1.78 -2.18 19.81
CA SER A 45 -0.83 -1.15 19.41
C SER A 45 0.61 -1.64 19.44
N SER A 46 0.97 -2.49 20.41
CA SER A 46 2.30 -3.11 20.47
C SER A 46 2.58 -4.02 19.28
N PHE A 47 1.63 -4.85 18.85
CA PHE A 47 1.79 -5.68 17.65
C PHE A 47 1.93 -4.84 16.37
N VAL A 48 1.13 -3.78 16.24
CA VAL A 48 1.23 -2.84 15.11
C VAL A 48 2.60 -2.16 15.10
N TYR A 49 3.07 -1.71 16.26
CA TYR A 49 4.39 -1.09 16.40
C TYR A 49 5.53 -2.03 16.01
N LEU A 50 5.47 -3.29 16.44
CA LEU A 50 6.47 -4.30 16.04
C LEU A 50 6.45 -4.55 14.54
N ASP A 51 5.26 -4.63 13.91
CA ASP A 51 5.12 -4.82 12.45
C ASP A 51 5.63 -3.59 11.67
N ILE A 52 5.37 -2.38 12.16
CA ILE A 52 5.89 -1.14 11.58
C ILE A 52 7.42 -1.11 11.65
N ASN A 53 8.01 -1.46 12.79
CA ASN A 53 9.47 -1.50 12.92
C ASN A 53 10.09 -2.58 12.04
N ASP A 54 9.50 -3.77 12.00
CA ASP A 54 9.94 -4.86 11.12
C ASP A 54 9.90 -4.41 9.65
N PHE A 55 8.81 -3.77 9.23
CA PHE A 55 8.67 -3.22 7.89
C PHE A 55 9.71 -2.14 7.62
N LYS A 56 9.86 -1.16 8.52
CA LYS A 56 10.82 -0.05 8.37
C LYS A 56 12.27 -0.54 8.28
N GLU A 57 12.63 -1.57 9.06
CA GLU A 57 13.99 -2.11 9.08
C GLU A 57 14.27 -3.03 7.88
N LYS A 58 13.30 -3.85 7.48
CA LYS A 58 13.51 -4.88 6.45
C LYS A 58 13.17 -4.43 5.05
N PHE A 59 12.13 -3.63 4.86
CA PHE A 59 11.66 -3.22 3.53
C PHE A 59 12.75 -2.52 2.68
N PRO A 60 13.58 -1.61 3.23
CA PRO A 60 14.64 -0.94 2.45
C PRO A 60 15.87 -1.82 2.17
N VAL A 61 15.95 -3.02 2.75
CA VAL A 61 17.16 -3.86 2.75
C VAL A 61 16.91 -5.21 2.10
N LEU A 62 15.74 -5.82 2.32
CA LEU A 62 15.37 -7.10 1.75
C LEU A 62 14.68 -6.91 0.39
N PRO A 63 15.02 -7.72 -0.61
CA PRO A 63 14.43 -7.60 -1.94
C PRO A 63 12.94 -7.92 -1.89
N SER A 64 12.14 -6.99 -2.42
CA SER A 64 10.70 -7.18 -2.65
C SER A 64 10.44 -7.29 -4.14
N LEU A 65 9.37 -8.00 -4.50
CA LEU A 65 8.91 -8.16 -5.87
C LEU A 65 7.74 -7.20 -6.11
N TYR A 66 7.80 -6.45 -7.20
CA TYR A 66 6.78 -5.52 -7.63
C TYR A 66 6.35 -5.93 -9.04
N LEU A 67 5.05 -6.16 -9.23
CA LEU A 67 4.45 -6.50 -10.50
C LEU A 67 3.46 -5.41 -10.88
N LEU A 68 3.50 -4.99 -12.13
CA LEU A 68 2.53 -4.06 -12.71
C LEU A 68 1.40 -4.87 -13.36
N GLU A 69 0.18 -4.61 -12.93
CA GLU A 69 -1.03 -5.25 -13.42
C GLU A 69 -1.89 -4.24 -14.19
N LYS A 70 -2.36 -4.65 -15.37
CA LYS A 70 -3.27 -3.89 -16.22
C LYS A 70 -4.26 -4.85 -16.85
N ASP A 71 -5.55 -4.58 -16.68
CA ASP A 71 -6.64 -5.43 -17.16
C ASP A 71 -6.48 -6.92 -16.79
N ASP A 72 -6.19 -7.19 -15.50
CA ASP A 72 -5.94 -8.52 -14.94
C ASP A 72 -4.71 -9.26 -15.54
N LYS A 73 -3.81 -8.53 -16.21
CA LYS A 73 -2.56 -9.05 -16.77
C LYS A 73 -1.34 -8.41 -16.14
N ILE A 74 -0.35 -9.22 -15.81
CA ILE A 74 0.98 -8.77 -15.40
C ILE A 74 1.76 -8.35 -16.64
N VAL A 75 1.99 -7.04 -16.80
CA VAL A 75 2.62 -6.45 -17.99
C VAL A 75 4.10 -6.14 -17.79
N ALA A 76 4.54 -5.96 -16.54
CA ALA A 76 5.92 -5.68 -16.19
C ALA A 76 6.22 -6.13 -14.76
N GLY A 77 7.49 -6.30 -14.43
CA GLY A 77 7.93 -6.65 -13.08
C GLY A 77 9.33 -6.17 -12.78
N ILE A 78 9.53 -5.68 -11.55
CA ILE A 78 10.84 -5.33 -11.00
C ILE A 78 10.99 -5.97 -9.63
N PHE A 79 12.23 -6.28 -9.25
CA PHE A 79 12.52 -6.75 -7.90
C PHE A 79 13.80 -6.11 -7.36
N GLY A 80 13.83 -5.84 -6.06
CA GLY A 80 14.96 -5.16 -5.45
C GLY A 80 14.61 -4.52 -4.12
N ALA A 81 15.61 -3.86 -3.54
CA ALA A 81 15.47 -3.07 -2.31
C ALA A 81 15.95 -1.62 -2.52
N LYS A 82 17.09 -1.45 -3.17
CA LYS A 82 17.66 -0.14 -3.55
C LYS A 82 18.02 -0.04 -5.02
N ILE A 83 18.52 -1.16 -5.57
CA ILE A 83 18.77 -1.33 -6.99
C ILE A 83 17.74 -2.35 -7.44
N TYR A 84 16.98 -1.99 -8.45
CA TYR A 84 15.98 -2.86 -9.05
C TYR A 84 16.60 -3.63 -10.21
N SER A 85 16.21 -4.89 -10.30
CA SER A 85 16.44 -5.75 -11.44
C SER A 85 15.09 -6.03 -12.10
N TYR A 86 15.11 -6.19 -13.42
CA TYR A 86 13.92 -6.47 -14.21
C TYR A 86 13.56 -7.96 -14.14
N ILE A 87 12.28 -8.27 -14.32
CA ILE A 87 11.80 -9.64 -14.43
C ILE A 87 11.69 -10.01 -15.92
N PRO A 88 12.41 -11.04 -16.40
CA PRO A 88 12.34 -11.46 -17.79
C PRO A 88 10.95 -11.95 -18.20
N GLU A 89 10.64 -11.88 -19.50
CA GLU A 89 9.34 -12.26 -20.06
C GLU A 89 8.94 -13.71 -19.71
N GLU A 90 9.88 -14.65 -19.76
CA GLU A 90 9.64 -16.05 -19.41
C GLU A 90 9.11 -16.21 -17.97
N GLN A 91 9.63 -15.39 -17.04
CA GLN A 91 9.23 -15.39 -15.64
C GLN A 91 7.91 -14.65 -15.43
N LEU A 92 7.65 -13.56 -16.18
CA LEU A 92 6.35 -12.86 -16.17
C LEU A 92 5.21 -13.80 -16.58
N ASN A 93 5.41 -14.64 -17.60
CA ASN A 93 4.41 -15.62 -18.02
C ASN A 93 4.07 -16.63 -16.91
N SER A 94 5.09 -17.09 -16.17
CA SER A 94 4.88 -17.95 -14.99
C SER A 94 4.13 -17.22 -13.87
N TYR A 95 4.45 -15.95 -13.64
CA TYR A 95 3.75 -15.12 -12.66
C TYR A 95 2.29 -14.85 -13.04
N GLN A 96 2.01 -14.61 -14.32
CA GLN A 96 0.64 -14.46 -14.83
C GLN A 96 -0.18 -15.71 -14.54
N GLN A 97 0.32 -16.90 -14.87
CA GLN A 97 -0.40 -18.15 -14.60
C GLN A 97 -0.70 -18.31 -13.10
N ASN A 98 0.31 -18.08 -12.25
CA ASN A 98 0.12 -18.18 -10.79
C ASN A 98 -0.82 -17.09 -10.25
N PHE A 99 -0.87 -15.92 -10.89
CA PHE A 99 -1.77 -14.84 -10.52
C PHE A 99 -3.23 -15.21 -10.80
N GLU A 100 -3.52 -15.75 -11.99
CA GLU A 100 -4.85 -16.26 -12.38
C GLU A 100 -5.31 -17.40 -11.46
N GLU A 101 -4.39 -18.27 -11.02
CA GLU A 101 -4.67 -19.37 -10.08
C GLU A 101 -4.69 -18.92 -8.60
N ASN A 102 -4.49 -17.63 -8.31
CA ASN A 102 -4.40 -17.04 -6.96
C ASN A 102 -3.32 -17.70 -6.06
N LYS A 103 -2.20 -18.10 -6.66
CA LYS A 103 -1.04 -18.73 -6.01
C LYS A 103 0.04 -17.71 -5.64
N LEU A 104 -0.34 -16.68 -4.87
CA LEU A 104 0.53 -15.56 -4.54
C LEU A 104 1.83 -15.95 -3.79
N GLU A 105 1.82 -17.05 -3.03
CA GLU A 105 3.03 -17.56 -2.37
C GLU A 105 4.07 -18.04 -3.39
N GLU A 106 3.63 -18.67 -4.48
CA GLU A 106 4.52 -19.15 -5.55
C GLU A 106 5.14 -17.97 -6.31
N ILE A 107 4.37 -16.91 -6.55
CA ILE A 107 4.86 -15.65 -7.15
C ILE A 107 5.88 -14.97 -6.22
N LYS A 108 5.53 -14.79 -4.94
CA LYS A 108 6.39 -14.16 -3.94
C LYS A 108 7.72 -14.92 -3.82
N SER A 109 7.68 -16.26 -3.83
CA SER A 109 8.86 -17.10 -3.69
C SER A 109 9.69 -16.69 -2.45
N ASN A 110 10.98 -16.44 -2.61
CA ASN A 110 11.91 -16.03 -1.57
C ASN A 110 11.97 -14.51 -1.31
N HIS A 111 11.17 -13.69 -2.00
CA HIS A 111 11.11 -12.25 -1.77
C HIS A 111 10.47 -11.92 -0.41
N TYR A 112 10.86 -10.78 0.17
CA TYR A 112 10.31 -10.31 1.45
C TYR A 112 8.80 -10.07 1.35
N LYS A 113 8.39 -9.30 0.34
CA LYS A 113 7.00 -9.01 0.00
C LYS A 113 6.81 -9.04 -1.51
N LEU A 114 5.57 -9.33 -1.91
CA LEU A 114 5.03 -9.18 -3.24
C LEU A 114 4.04 -8.02 -3.22
N PHE A 115 4.23 -7.09 -4.15
CA PHE A 115 3.32 -6.00 -4.46
C PHE A 115 2.81 -6.21 -5.89
N ILE A 116 1.51 -6.34 -6.05
CA ILE A 116 0.88 -6.31 -7.38
C ILE A 116 0.15 -4.98 -7.46
N ILE A 117 0.61 -4.10 -8.34
CA ILE A 117 0.20 -2.71 -8.45
C ILE A 117 -0.62 -2.58 -9.72
N ASN A 118 -1.90 -2.26 -9.58
CA ASN A 118 -2.76 -1.96 -10.71
C ASN A 118 -2.31 -0.64 -11.37
N ILE A 119 -2.37 -0.54 -12.69
CA ILE A 119 -1.96 0.67 -13.44
C ILE A 119 -2.69 1.94 -12.96
N ASN A 120 -3.94 1.81 -12.48
CA ASN A 120 -4.73 2.92 -11.94
C ASN A 120 -4.13 3.51 -10.64
N ALA A 121 -3.17 2.82 -10.02
CA ALA A 121 -2.39 3.39 -8.91
C ALA A 121 -1.64 4.66 -9.35
N PHE A 122 -1.35 4.80 -10.64
CA PHE A 122 -0.56 5.87 -11.23
C PHE A 122 -1.41 6.98 -11.87
N ASP A 123 -2.74 7.02 -11.66
CA ASP A 123 -3.63 8.02 -12.25
C ASP A 123 -3.29 9.48 -11.87
N SER A 124 -2.55 9.68 -10.78
CA SER A 124 -2.07 11.01 -10.38
C SER A 124 -0.78 11.43 -11.07
N VAL A 125 -0.08 10.51 -11.73
CA VAL A 125 1.14 10.79 -12.50
C VAL A 125 0.71 11.36 -13.86
N THR A 126 1.17 12.56 -14.19
CA THR A 126 0.86 13.21 -15.47
C THR A 126 1.86 12.84 -16.55
N ASP A 127 3.13 12.82 -16.18
CA ASP A 127 4.26 12.56 -17.03
C ASP A 127 5.37 11.86 -16.24
N ILE A 128 6.23 11.13 -16.94
CA ILE A 128 7.44 10.54 -16.40
C ILE A 128 8.65 11.05 -17.17
N GLN A 129 9.74 11.30 -16.46
CA GLN A 129 11.01 11.68 -17.07
C GLN A 129 11.77 10.43 -17.56
N ILE A 130 12.14 10.41 -18.83
CA ILE A 130 12.98 9.37 -19.45
C ILE A 130 14.36 9.98 -19.73
N GLU A 131 15.27 9.77 -18.79
CA GLU A 131 16.65 10.30 -18.82
C GLU A 131 16.74 11.82 -19.04
N GLN A 132 17.68 12.32 -19.86
CA GLN A 132 17.92 13.75 -20.03
C GLN A 132 17.12 14.36 -21.20
N ASP A 133 16.47 13.54 -22.01
CA ASP A 133 16.10 13.92 -23.38
C ASP A 133 14.59 13.89 -23.66
N GLY A 134 13.75 13.46 -22.70
CA GLY A 134 12.31 13.49 -22.91
C GLY A 134 11.45 13.18 -21.68
N SER A 135 10.20 13.62 -21.76
CA SER A 135 9.13 13.23 -20.86
C SER A 135 8.08 12.46 -21.65
N LEU A 136 7.56 11.37 -21.09
CA LEU A 136 6.39 10.68 -21.64
C LEU A 136 5.17 11.03 -20.79
N SER A 137 4.07 11.39 -21.45
CA SER A 137 2.77 11.51 -20.78
C SER A 137 2.28 10.14 -20.30
N LYS A 138 1.40 10.14 -19.30
CA LYS A 138 0.80 8.90 -18.77
C LYS A 138 0.10 8.07 -19.85
N GLU A 139 -0.54 8.73 -20.81
CA GLU A 139 -1.21 8.09 -21.95
C GLU A 139 -0.21 7.38 -22.87
N GLU A 140 0.88 8.05 -23.24
CA GLU A 140 1.96 7.42 -24.03
C GLU A 140 2.57 6.22 -23.31
N VAL A 141 2.74 6.31 -21.99
CA VAL A 141 3.23 5.17 -21.19
C VAL A 141 2.23 4.00 -21.21
N ASP A 142 0.92 4.28 -21.14
CA ASP A 142 -0.10 3.23 -21.22
C ASP A 142 -0.11 2.54 -22.58
N ASP A 143 0.02 3.30 -23.66
CA ASP A 143 0.11 2.76 -25.02
C ASP A 143 1.37 1.89 -25.19
N LEU A 144 2.51 2.33 -24.67
CA LEU A 144 3.75 1.56 -24.69
C LEU A 144 3.65 0.27 -23.86
N LEU A 145 3.00 0.31 -22.69
CA LEU A 145 2.81 -0.90 -21.88
C LEU A 145 1.92 -1.94 -22.57
N ASP A 146 0.98 -1.51 -23.42
CA ASP A 146 0.11 -2.41 -24.20
C ASP A 146 0.76 -2.91 -25.49
N SER A 147 1.77 -2.20 -25.99
CA SER A 147 2.44 -2.54 -27.23
C SER A 147 3.17 -3.88 -27.17
N SER A 148 3.17 -4.60 -28.29
CA SER A 148 4.04 -5.76 -28.52
C SER A 148 5.47 -5.39 -28.93
N THR A 149 5.68 -4.15 -29.34
CA THR A 149 6.95 -3.58 -29.86
C THR A 149 7.19 -2.20 -29.22
N PRO A 150 7.25 -2.13 -27.87
CA PRO A 150 7.27 -0.86 -27.18
C PRO A 150 8.53 -0.03 -27.44
N ILE A 151 9.68 -0.65 -27.75
CA ILE A 151 10.89 0.09 -28.12
C ILE A 151 10.68 0.83 -29.46
N GLU A 152 10.17 0.16 -30.49
CA GLU A 152 9.89 0.79 -31.79
C GLU A 152 8.84 1.90 -31.69
N ASP A 153 7.79 1.67 -30.91
CA ASP A 153 6.74 2.67 -30.70
C ASP A 153 7.26 3.89 -29.95
N PHE A 154 8.12 3.70 -28.95
CA PHE A 154 8.80 4.80 -28.25
C PHE A 154 9.69 5.61 -29.20
N MET A 155 10.43 4.94 -30.09
CA MET A 155 11.25 5.60 -31.11
C MET A 155 10.38 6.42 -32.07
N ALA A 156 9.22 5.88 -32.48
CA ALA A 156 8.29 6.59 -33.34
C ALA A 156 7.71 7.85 -32.68
N ILE A 157 7.31 7.78 -31.41
CA ILE A 157 6.81 8.92 -30.61
C ILE A 157 7.87 10.04 -30.57
N ASN A 158 9.14 9.67 -30.36
CA ASN A 158 10.24 10.62 -30.18
C ASN A 158 10.97 10.98 -31.49
N ASN A 159 10.49 10.51 -32.64
CA ASN A 159 11.13 10.69 -33.95
C ASN A 159 12.60 10.20 -33.98
N ILE A 160 12.91 9.14 -33.24
CA ILE A 160 14.24 8.52 -33.21
C ILE A 160 14.36 7.60 -34.44
N PRO A 161 15.37 7.77 -35.30
CA PRO A 161 15.57 6.91 -36.45
C PRO A 161 15.86 5.45 -36.07
N GLU A 162 15.34 4.49 -36.85
CA GLU A 162 15.51 3.05 -36.60
C GLU A 162 16.99 2.62 -36.46
N GLN A 163 17.91 3.26 -37.19
CA GLN A 163 19.33 2.94 -37.10
C GLN A 163 19.95 3.23 -35.72
N ASP A 164 19.28 4.03 -34.88
CA ASP A 164 19.74 4.39 -33.55
C ASP A 164 19.17 3.46 -32.46
N LYS A 165 18.40 2.42 -32.83
CA LYS A 165 17.82 1.45 -31.88
C LYS A 165 18.87 0.83 -30.95
N GLU A 166 19.99 0.38 -31.51
CA GLU A 166 21.07 -0.23 -30.73
C GLU A 166 21.74 0.77 -29.77
N ILE A 167 21.80 2.04 -30.14
CA ILE A 167 22.34 3.11 -29.28
C ILE A 167 21.38 3.31 -28.11
N LEU A 168 20.08 3.44 -28.40
CA LEU A 168 19.04 3.61 -27.39
C LEU A 168 19.02 2.46 -26.37
N MET A 169 19.09 1.22 -26.87
CA MET A 169 19.11 0.03 -26.01
C MET A 169 20.36 -0.01 -25.11
N ASN A 170 21.52 0.39 -25.64
CA ASN A 170 22.75 0.47 -24.86
C ASN A 170 22.72 1.59 -23.81
N ASP A 171 22.13 2.75 -24.14
CA ASP A 171 22.02 3.89 -23.24
C ASP A 171 21.12 3.54 -22.04
N PHE A 172 19.96 2.93 -22.30
CA PHE A 172 19.06 2.45 -21.26
C PHE A 172 19.51 1.15 -20.58
N LYS A 173 20.49 0.44 -21.15
CA LYS A 173 20.96 -0.89 -20.72
C LYS A 173 19.81 -1.90 -20.66
N ILE A 174 19.05 -1.96 -21.75
CA ILE A 174 17.93 -2.88 -21.94
C ILE A 174 18.28 -3.87 -23.05
N ASP A 175 18.02 -5.15 -22.81
CA ASP A 175 18.30 -6.22 -23.76
C ASP A 175 17.06 -6.61 -24.58
N ASP A 176 15.85 -6.37 -24.05
CA ASP A 176 14.58 -6.75 -24.67
C ASP A 176 13.39 -5.82 -24.33
N GLU A 177 12.24 -6.11 -24.95
CA GLU A 177 10.99 -5.35 -24.78
C GLU A 177 10.43 -5.43 -23.34
N ALA A 178 10.63 -6.56 -22.64
CA ALA A 178 10.15 -6.74 -21.28
C ALA A 178 10.95 -5.88 -20.29
N GLU A 179 12.27 -5.77 -20.48
CA GLU A 179 13.13 -4.85 -19.75
C GLU A 179 12.75 -3.40 -20.01
N PHE A 180 12.38 -3.03 -21.25
CA PHE A 180 11.88 -1.70 -21.54
C PHE A 180 10.56 -1.39 -20.81
N LYS A 181 9.59 -2.32 -20.80
CA LYS A 181 8.36 -2.15 -20.01
C LYS A 181 8.65 -2.07 -18.51
N ALA A 182 9.61 -2.83 -18.01
CA ALA A 182 10.03 -2.77 -16.62
C ALA A 182 10.71 -1.43 -16.27
N LEU A 183 11.44 -0.82 -17.20
CA LEU A 183 11.96 0.55 -17.09
C LEU A 183 10.81 1.56 -16.98
N LEU A 184 9.80 1.48 -17.87
CA LEU A 184 8.62 2.36 -17.80
C LEU A 184 7.88 2.21 -16.47
N PHE A 185 7.68 0.98 -16.00
CA PHE A 185 7.09 0.72 -14.70
C PHE A 185 7.92 1.31 -13.56
N TYR A 186 9.24 1.13 -13.58
CA TYR A 186 10.13 1.71 -12.58
C TYR A 186 9.99 3.23 -12.54
N ARG A 187 9.95 3.90 -13.70
CA ARG A 187 9.78 5.35 -13.79
C ARG A 187 8.43 5.84 -13.28
N LEU A 188 7.34 5.14 -13.59
CA LEU A 188 6.02 5.41 -12.99
C LEU A 188 6.06 5.28 -11.47
N PHE A 189 6.72 4.24 -10.97
CA PHE A 189 6.85 4.00 -9.54
C PHE A 189 7.71 5.05 -8.84
N ASP A 190 8.83 5.43 -9.43
CA ASP A 190 9.73 6.49 -8.94
C ASP A 190 8.97 7.82 -8.83
N GLU A 191 8.32 8.25 -9.91
CA GLU A 191 7.51 9.48 -9.96
C GLU A 191 6.38 9.46 -8.92
N ALA A 192 5.63 8.36 -8.84
CA ALA A 192 4.52 8.24 -7.89
C ALA A 192 4.96 8.17 -6.42
N THR A 193 6.24 7.88 -6.16
CA THR A 193 6.82 7.79 -4.81
C THR A 193 7.70 8.98 -4.47
N GLU A 194 7.82 9.99 -5.33
CA GLU A 194 8.58 11.22 -5.07
C GLU A 194 8.10 11.93 -3.78
N ASP A 195 6.77 11.95 -3.56
CA ASP A 195 6.13 12.48 -2.34
C ASP A 195 6.27 11.55 -1.10
N GLY A 196 6.93 10.39 -1.27
CA GLY A 196 7.33 9.47 -0.21
C GLY A 196 6.80 8.04 -0.32
N THR A 197 7.39 7.17 0.49
CA THR A 197 7.11 5.71 0.57
C THR A 197 5.66 5.33 0.93
N PHE A 198 4.81 6.30 1.25
CA PHE A 198 3.41 6.10 1.61
C PHE A 198 2.49 5.86 0.41
N PHE A 199 2.96 6.07 -0.81
CA PHE A 199 2.24 5.75 -2.05
C PHE A 199 1.58 4.37 -1.98
N VAL A 200 2.36 3.33 -1.66
CA VAL A 200 1.90 1.94 -1.56
C VAL A 200 0.76 1.78 -0.54
N LEU A 201 0.84 2.44 0.62
CA LEU A 201 -0.21 2.35 1.65
C LEU A 201 -1.51 3.05 1.23
N LYS A 202 -1.38 4.20 0.56
CA LYS A 202 -2.52 4.97 0.04
C LYS A 202 -3.24 4.21 -1.07
N GLU A 203 -2.50 3.65 -2.01
CA GLU A 203 -3.05 2.87 -3.12
C GLU A 203 -3.57 1.50 -2.66
N TYR A 204 -2.93 0.88 -1.67
CA TYR A 204 -3.47 -0.32 -0.99
C TYR A 204 -4.86 -0.07 -0.37
N LYS A 205 -5.06 1.10 0.25
CA LYS A 205 -6.36 1.47 0.82
C LYS A 205 -7.44 1.56 -0.26
N LYS A 206 -7.09 2.03 -1.46
CA LYS A 206 -7.99 2.18 -2.63
C LYS A 206 -8.21 0.89 -3.43
N ASP A 207 -7.62 -0.24 -3.03
CA ASP A 207 -7.63 -1.50 -3.79
C ASP A 207 -6.82 -1.49 -5.10
N ASN A 208 -5.97 -0.48 -5.30
CA ASN A 208 -5.06 -0.41 -6.45
C ASN A 208 -3.76 -1.19 -6.22
N VAL A 209 -3.50 -1.67 -5.01
CA VAL A 209 -2.32 -2.49 -4.69
C VAL A 209 -2.73 -3.70 -3.87
N ILE A 210 -2.22 -4.86 -4.26
CA ILE A 210 -2.28 -6.11 -3.49
C ILE A 210 -0.92 -6.31 -2.84
N VAL A 211 -0.91 -6.62 -1.54
CA VAL A 211 0.32 -6.89 -0.78
C VAL A 211 0.28 -8.27 -0.16
N TYR A 212 1.34 -9.05 -0.39
CA TYR A 212 1.47 -10.40 0.11
C TYR A 212 2.87 -10.67 0.71
N PRO A 213 2.99 -11.27 1.90
CA PRO A 213 1.91 -11.56 2.83
C PRO A 213 1.35 -10.27 3.45
N LYS A 214 0.03 -10.27 3.69
CA LYS A 214 -0.68 -9.15 4.34
C LYS A 214 -0.35 -9.13 5.83
N SER A 215 0.49 -8.18 6.22
CA SER A 215 0.88 -7.97 7.62
C SER A 215 -0.14 -7.10 8.39
N THR A 216 0.11 -6.89 9.68
CA THR A 216 -0.83 -6.20 10.57
C THR A 216 -1.03 -4.74 10.17
N ILE A 217 0.02 -4.05 9.73
CA ILE A 217 -0.06 -2.67 9.27
C ILE A 217 -1.01 -2.54 8.07
N PHE A 218 -0.93 -3.44 7.08
CA PHE A 218 -1.83 -3.42 5.92
C PHE A 218 -3.27 -3.76 6.30
N ARG A 219 -3.50 -4.67 7.25
CA ARG A 219 -4.85 -4.91 7.80
C ARG A 219 -5.42 -3.64 8.43
N LEU A 220 -4.63 -2.95 9.25
CA LEU A 220 -5.05 -1.72 9.91
C LEU A 220 -5.33 -0.60 8.89
N VAL A 221 -4.43 -0.39 7.94
CA VAL A 221 -4.57 0.65 6.89
C VAL A 221 -5.87 0.43 6.13
N LYS A 222 -6.25 -0.82 5.84
CA LYS A 222 -7.51 -1.12 5.15
C LYS A 222 -8.75 -0.65 5.92
N GLU A 223 -8.74 -0.74 7.26
CA GLU A 223 -9.88 -0.34 8.10
C GLU A 223 -9.86 1.15 8.47
N LEU A 224 -8.71 1.81 8.40
CA LEU A 224 -8.60 3.22 8.76
C LEU A 224 -9.36 4.14 7.76
N PRO A 225 -10.10 5.15 8.24
CA PRO A 225 -10.60 6.23 7.41
C PRO A 225 -9.46 6.95 6.67
N LEU A 226 -9.66 7.26 5.40
CA LEU A 226 -8.67 7.96 4.55
C LEU A 226 -8.18 9.27 5.18
N SER A 227 -9.06 10.02 5.84
CA SER A 227 -8.69 11.28 6.51
C SER A 227 -7.72 11.09 7.67
N LEU A 228 -7.80 9.96 8.39
CA LEU A 228 -6.84 9.63 9.44
C LEU A 228 -5.53 9.13 8.85
N LEU A 229 -5.59 8.29 7.82
CA LEU A 229 -4.40 7.82 7.11
C LEU A 229 -3.58 9.00 6.57
N ASN A 230 -4.22 9.95 5.88
CA ASN A 230 -3.55 11.14 5.35
C ASN A 230 -2.92 12.02 6.45
N LYS A 231 -3.56 12.12 7.62
CA LYS A 231 -2.98 12.83 8.77
C LYS A 231 -1.77 12.12 9.34
N LEU A 232 -1.81 10.79 9.45
CA LEU A 232 -0.68 9.99 9.92
C LEU A 232 0.51 10.13 8.97
N ILE A 233 0.26 10.03 7.67
CA ILE A 233 1.27 10.22 6.62
C ILE A 233 1.86 11.64 6.67
N GLY A 234 1.01 12.67 6.71
CA GLY A 234 1.48 14.06 6.76
C GLY A 234 2.33 14.39 7.98
N ASN A 235 2.04 13.79 9.14
CA ASN A 235 2.85 13.97 10.35
C ASN A 235 4.21 13.27 10.28
N LEU A 236 4.31 12.15 9.55
CA LEU A 236 5.57 11.42 9.37
C LEU A 236 6.51 12.18 8.43
N ASN A 237 5.98 12.77 7.35
CA ASN A 237 6.75 13.59 6.42
C ASN A 237 7.22 14.93 7.04
N ALA A 238 6.48 15.48 8.01
CA ALA A 238 6.84 16.74 8.69
C ALA A 238 7.87 16.57 9.82
N GLY A 239 8.23 15.33 10.17
CA GLY A 239 9.16 15.00 11.25
C GLY A 239 10.57 14.62 10.77
N GLU A 240 10.82 14.62 9.47
CA GLU A 240 12.14 14.55 8.83
C GLU A 240 12.66 15.95 8.51
#